data_AF-M7BMR8-F1
#
_entry.id   AF-M7BMR8-F1
#
_cell.length_a   1.000
_cell.length_b   1.000
_cell.length_c   1.000
_cell.angle_alpha   90.00
_cell.angle_beta   90.00
_cell.angle_gamma   90.00
#
_symmetry.space_group_name_H-M   'P 1'
#
loop_
_entity.id
_entity.type
_entity.pdbx_description
1 polymer ?
#
loop_
_entity_poly.entity_id
_entity_poly.type
_entity_poly.pdbx_seq_one_letter_code
_entity_poly.pdbx_strand_id
1 'polypeptide(L)'
;MQDIGDNNIVVLCVLKGGYKFCADLVEHIKTLSRNSERSVSMKVDFVRLKSYHPAWLNREIFGELKHKKEAYKKWKLGQMTREEYKNIAQACRGVIRKAKAQLELQLARDRKDNKKGFYRYVSNKKKVRESVGPLLNVEGNLVTDDVEKTEALNASFFFFFFFFFFDLHRQGQRPDCCTGQHSMRRR
;
A
#
# COMPACT_ATOMS: atom_id res chain seq x y z
N MET A 1 32.01 -14.86 -24.25
CA MET A 1 32.08 -14.49 -22.84
C MET A 1 31.50 -13.09 -22.72
N GLN A 2 30.27 -12.95 -22.23
CA GLN A 2 29.66 -11.65 -21.95
C GLN A 2 29.41 -11.58 -20.45
N ASP A 3 30.16 -10.68 -19.82
CA ASP A 3 30.17 -10.39 -18.40
C ASP A 3 28.82 -9.75 -18.02
N ILE A 4 28.04 -10.43 -17.20
CA ILE A 4 26.76 -9.94 -16.69
C ILE A 4 27.10 -9.06 -15.50
N GLY A 5 27.40 -7.78 -15.78
CA GLY A 5 27.74 -6.80 -14.76
C GLY A 5 26.64 -6.66 -13.70
N ASP A 6 27.03 -6.83 -12.44
CA ASP A 6 26.41 -6.35 -11.20
C ASP A 6 24.90 -6.07 -11.23
N ASN A 7 24.11 -7.13 -11.03
CA ASN A 7 22.67 -7.03 -10.76
C ASN A 7 22.43 -6.36 -9.39
N ASN A 8 22.38 -5.03 -9.38
CA ASN A 8 22.09 -4.23 -8.19
C ASN A 8 20.61 -4.42 -7.76
N ILE A 9 20.38 -5.03 -6.60
CA ILE A 9 19.05 -5.20 -6.02
C ILE A 9 18.66 -3.96 -5.22
N VAL A 10 17.48 -3.38 -5.48
CA VAL A 10 16.94 -2.26 -4.70
C VAL A 10 15.81 -2.75 -3.78
N VAL A 11 16.00 -2.61 -2.46
CA VAL A 11 15.01 -2.93 -1.42
C VAL A 11 14.24 -1.66 -1.06
N LEU A 12 12.94 -1.61 -1.35
CA LEU A 12 12.08 -0.49 -1.00
C LEU A 12 11.44 -0.67 0.39
N CYS A 13 11.94 0.06 1.39
CA CYS A 13 11.43 0.05 2.76
C CYS A 13 10.27 1.04 2.94
N VAL A 14 9.08 0.52 3.26
CA VAL A 14 7.88 1.33 3.52
C VAL A 14 7.83 1.80 4.97
N LEU A 15 8.00 3.11 5.18
CA LEU A 15 7.93 3.74 6.50
C LEU A 15 6.48 3.95 6.96
N LYS A 16 6.19 4.01 8.27
CA LYS A 16 7.12 3.99 9.43
C LYS A 16 7.30 2.64 10.11
N GLY A 17 6.50 1.62 9.73
CA GLY A 17 6.44 0.33 10.42
C GLY A 17 7.33 -0.77 9.83
N GLY A 18 7.74 -0.66 8.55
CA GLY A 18 8.51 -1.69 7.85
C GLY A 18 10.00 -1.69 8.14
N TYR A 19 10.52 -0.74 8.94
CA TYR A 19 11.96 -0.58 9.11
C TYR A 19 12.63 -1.78 9.79
N LYS A 20 11.97 -2.37 10.79
CA LYS A 20 12.51 -3.53 11.53
C LYS A 20 12.58 -4.76 10.62
N PHE A 21 11.48 -5.06 9.93
CA PHE A 21 11.43 -6.14 8.94
C PHE A 21 12.46 -5.95 7.81
N CYS A 22 12.58 -4.73 7.28
CA CYS A 22 13.55 -4.43 6.23
C CYS A 22 15.00 -4.62 6.72
N ALA A 23 15.30 -4.22 7.96
CA ALA A 23 16.62 -4.43 8.54
C ALA A 23 16.95 -5.92 8.70
N ASP A 24 16.01 -6.70 9.26
CA ASP A 24 16.17 -8.14 9.48
C ASP A 24 16.33 -8.89 8.14
N LEU A 25 15.55 -8.52 7.12
CA LEU A 25 15.63 -9.08 5.77
C LEU A 25 16.97 -8.78 5.08
N VAL A 26 17.42 -7.52 5.13
CA VAL A 26 18.70 -7.12 4.53
C VAL A 26 19.87 -7.84 5.20
N GLU A 27 19.83 -8.02 6.52
CA GLU A 27 20.88 -8.74 7.25
C GLU A 27 20.89 -10.23 6.91
N HIS A 28 19.72 -10.84 6.77
CA HIS A 28 19.59 -12.24 6.37
C HIS A 28 20.16 -12.47 4.95
N ILE A 29 19.84 -11.59 4.00
CA ILE A 29 20.35 -11.68 2.62
C ILE A 29 21.86 -11.46 2.57
N LYS A 30 22.40 -10.49 3.33
CA LYS A 30 23.85 -10.30 3.46
C LYS A 30 24.55 -11.55 3.99
N THR A 31 23.94 -12.22 4.97
CA THR A 31 24.48 -13.45 5.56
C THR A 31 24.51 -14.59 4.54
N LEU A 32 23.43 -14.76 3.76
CA LEU A 32 23.38 -15.76 2.68
C LEU A 32 24.40 -15.47 1.57
N SER A 33 24.55 -14.22 1.16
CA SER A 33 25.52 -13.84 0.13
C SER A 33 26.96 -14.08 0.59
N ARG A 34 27.31 -13.80 1.86
CA ARG A 34 28.63 -14.11 2.44
C ARG A 34 28.99 -15.60 2.41
N ASN A 35 27.98 -16.47 2.47
CA ASN A 35 28.16 -17.93 2.45
C ASN A 35 28.13 -18.52 1.03
N SER A 36 28.01 -17.67 0.01
CA SER A 36 27.97 -18.06 -1.40
C SER A 36 29.07 -17.35 -2.19
N GLU A 37 29.57 -17.94 -3.27
CA GLU A 37 30.58 -17.29 -4.13
C GLU A 37 30.02 -16.13 -4.99
N ARG A 38 28.73 -15.78 -4.83
CA ARG A 38 28.06 -14.71 -5.58
C ARG A 38 27.84 -13.49 -4.69
N SER A 39 28.53 -12.40 -5.02
CA SER A 39 28.26 -11.08 -4.43
C SER A 39 27.00 -10.49 -5.04
N VAL A 40 26.09 -10.02 -4.19
CA VAL A 40 24.91 -9.29 -4.61
C VAL A 40 24.98 -7.88 -4.05
N SER A 41 25.12 -6.90 -4.93
CA SER A 41 25.11 -5.50 -4.52
C SER A 41 23.66 -5.07 -4.24
N MET A 42 23.40 -4.60 -3.01
CA MET A 42 22.07 -4.20 -2.58
C MET A 42 22.03 -2.72 -2.19
N LYS A 43 20.99 -2.00 -2.62
CA LYS A 43 20.65 -0.65 -2.17
C LYS A 43 19.30 -0.67 -1.46
N VAL A 44 19.12 0.14 -0.42
CA VAL A 44 17.85 0.25 0.29
C VAL A 44 17.31 1.66 0.09
N ASP A 45 16.12 1.76 -0.48
CA ASP A 45 15.40 3.02 -0.67
C ASP A 45 14.23 3.10 0.31
N PHE A 46 13.95 4.30 0.82
CA PHE A 46 12.88 4.50 1.79
C PHE A 46 11.69 5.19 1.14
N VAL A 47 10.54 4.51 1.12
CA VAL A 47 9.28 5.09 0.65
C VAL A 47 8.43 5.46 1.86
N ARG A 48 8.14 6.75 1.98
CA ARG A 48 7.13 7.24 2.91
C ARG A 48 5.81 7.35 2.15
N LEU A 49 4.93 6.38 2.34
CA LEU A 49 3.56 6.51 1.89
C LEU A 49 2.93 7.71 2.63
N LYS A 50 2.57 8.76 1.88
CA LYS A 50 1.81 9.88 2.44
C LYS A 50 0.49 9.30 2.95
N SER A 51 0.32 9.27 4.27
CA SER A 51 -0.98 8.98 4.87
C SER A 51 -1.94 10.07 4.38
N TYR A 52 -2.86 9.70 3.48
CA TYR A 52 -3.91 10.59 3.04
C TYR A 52 -4.76 10.96 4.26
N HIS A 53 -4.49 12.12 4.85
CA HIS A 53 -5.37 12.65 5.87
C HIS A 53 -6.66 13.07 5.17
N PRO A 54 -7.81 12.52 5.57
CA PRO A 54 -9.05 12.90 4.94
C PRO A 54 -9.32 14.38 5.19
N ALA A 55 -9.87 15.07 4.19
CA ALA A 55 -10.09 16.52 4.26
C ALA A 55 -11.00 16.97 5.42
N TRP A 56 -11.81 16.07 6.00
CA TRP A 56 -12.63 16.35 7.17
C TRP A 56 -11.87 16.23 8.50
N LEU A 57 -10.62 15.74 8.52
CA LEU A 57 -9.86 15.54 9.76
C LEU A 57 -9.10 16.82 10.14
N ASN A 58 -9.54 17.45 11.23
CA ASN A 58 -8.87 18.58 11.87
C ASN A 58 -8.30 18.17 13.24
N ARG A 59 -7.62 19.10 13.93
CA ARG A 59 -7.00 18.85 15.25
C ARG A 59 -8.02 18.46 16.33
N GLU A 60 -9.22 19.03 16.27
CA GLU A 60 -10.29 18.76 17.25
C GLU A 60 -10.80 17.32 17.13
N ILE A 61 -11.12 16.87 15.91
CA ILE A 61 -11.55 15.50 15.62
C ILE A 61 -10.44 14.51 15.97
N PHE A 62 -9.19 14.90 15.77
CA PHE A 62 -8.05 14.09 16.20
C PHE A 62 -8.00 13.93 17.73
N GLY A 63 -8.32 14.99 18.48
CA GLY A 63 -8.51 14.94 19.93
C GLY A 63 -9.59 13.94 20.34
N GLU A 64 -10.74 13.97 19.69
CA GLU A 64 -11.85 13.03 19.92
C GLU A 64 -11.46 11.57 19.65
N LEU A 65 -10.73 11.33 18.55
CA LEU A 65 -10.21 10.00 18.22
C LEU A 65 -9.21 9.50 19.27
N LYS A 66 -8.34 10.38 19.78
CA LYS A 66 -7.40 10.05 20.86
C LYS A 66 -8.16 9.75 22.15
N HIS A 67 -9.14 10.57 22.52
CA HIS A 67 -9.96 10.36 23.70
C HIS A 67 -10.69 9.02 23.67
N LYS A 68 -11.33 8.68 22.54
CA LYS A 68 -11.95 7.36 22.33
C LYS A 68 -10.94 6.21 22.44
N LYS A 69 -9.71 6.37 21.92
CA LYS A 69 -8.66 5.36 22.01
C LYS A 69 -8.22 5.12 23.45
N GLU A 70 -8.04 6.17 24.23
CA GLU A 70 -7.70 6.04 25.66
C GLU A 70 -8.87 5.45 26.47
N ALA A 71 -10.11 5.82 26.15
CA ALA A 71 -11.30 5.20 26.76
C ALA A 71 -11.38 3.70 26.48
N TYR A 72 -11.06 3.26 25.25
CA TYR A 72 -10.98 1.84 24.93
C TYR A 72 -9.95 1.10 25.78
N LYS A 73 -8.76 1.69 26.02
CA LYS A 73 -7.74 1.09 26.89
C LYS A 73 -8.24 0.96 28.33
N LYS A 74 -8.86 2.02 28.88
CA LYS A 74 -9.42 2.01 30.23
C LYS A 74 -10.51 0.94 30.39
N TRP A 75 -11.43 0.86 29.41
CA TRP A 75 -12.47 -0.17 29.39
C TRP A 75 -11.87 -1.58 29.31
N LYS A 76 -10.83 -1.79 28.49
CA LYS A 76 -10.15 -3.08 28.37
C LYS A 76 -9.44 -3.51 29.66
N LEU A 77 -8.99 -2.54 30.46
CA LEU A 77 -8.37 -2.75 31.78
C LEU A 77 -9.38 -2.81 32.93
N GLY A 78 -10.69 -2.70 32.66
CA GLY A 78 -11.73 -2.72 33.70
C GLY A 78 -11.85 -1.44 34.54
N GLN A 79 -11.13 -0.37 34.18
CA GLN A 79 -11.16 0.93 34.87
C GLN A 79 -12.35 1.81 34.48
N MET A 80 -13.19 1.33 33.56
CA MET A 80 -14.29 2.07 32.95
C MET A 80 -15.39 1.07 32.61
N THR A 81 -16.64 1.47 32.82
CA THR A 81 -17.81 0.67 32.46
C THR A 81 -18.01 0.61 30.95
N ARG A 82 -18.75 -0.39 30.48
CA ARG A 82 -19.07 -0.54 29.05
C ARG A 82 -19.90 0.64 28.55
N GLU A 83 -20.79 1.16 29.38
CA GLU A 83 -21.72 2.26 29.08
C GLU A 83 -20.96 3.58 28.88
N GLU A 84 -19.99 3.88 29.75
CA GLU A 84 -19.12 5.06 29.61
C GLU A 84 -18.32 5.02 28.31
N TYR A 85 -17.71 3.88 27.97
CA TYR A 85 -17.01 3.72 26.71
C TYR A 85 -17.95 3.88 25.49
N LYS A 86 -19.15 3.30 25.54
CA LYS A 86 -20.16 3.44 24.48
C LYS A 86 -20.54 4.91 24.27
N ASN A 87 -20.75 5.66 25.35
CA ASN A 87 -21.08 7.08 25.29
C ASN A 87 -19.96 7.89 24.60
N ILE A 88 -18.70 7.67 25.00
CA ILE A 88 -17.53 8.30 24.38
C ILE A 88 -17.42 7.91 22.90
N ALA A 89 -17.56 6.63 22.58
CA ALA A 89 -17.49 6.13 21.22
C ALA A 89 -18.60 6.72 20.33
N GLN A 90 -19.79 6.90 20.88
CA GLN A 90 -20.93 7.49 20.17
C GLN A 90 -20.76 8.99 19.96
N ALA A 91 -20.27 9.73 20.96
CA ALA A 91 -19.95 11.15 20.83
C ALA A 91 -18.90 11.38 19.72
N CYS A 92 -17.80 10.62 19.75
CA CYS A 92 -16.75 10.65 18.73
C CYS A 92 -17.31 10.34 17.32
N ARG A 93 -18.19 9.33 17.20
CA ARG A 93 -18.89 9.03 15.94
C ARG A 93 -19.75 10.21 15.48
N GLY A 94 -20.46 10.88 16.39
CA GLY A 94 -21.28 12.05 16.11
C GLY A 94 -20.45 13.20 15.53
N VAL A 95 -19.32 13.53 16.16
CA VAL A 95 -18.38 14.55 15.69
C VAL A 95 -17.86 14.24 14.29
N ILE A 96 -17.42 12.99 14.05
CA ILE A 96 -16.94 12.55 12.73
C ILE A 96 -18.04 12.65 11.66
N ARG A 97 -19.28 12.24 11.98
CA ARG A 97 -20.41 12.35 11.05
C ARG A 97 -20.69 13.81 10.69
N LYS A 98 -20.71 14.71 11.68
CA LYS A 98 -20.90 16.16 11.46
C LYS A 98 -19.80 16.73 10.57
N ALA A 99 -18.54 16.42 10.84
CA ALA A 99 -17.41 16.91 10.04
C ALA A 99 -17.45 16.42 8.58
N LYS A 100 -17.79 15.14 8.37
CA LYS A 100 -17.99 14.59 7.02
C LYS A 100 -19.14 15.27 6.28
N ALA A 101 -20.29 15.45 6.94
CA ALA A 101 -21.43 16.13 6.35
C ALA A 101 -21.11 17.60 6.00
N GLN A 102 -20.38 18.30 6.88
CA GLN A 102 -19.94 19.67 6.62
C GLN A 102 -19.02 19.75 5.40
N LEU A 103 -18.04 18.86 5.28
CA LEU A 103 -17.17 18.78 4.10
C LEU A 103 -17.97 18.52 2.83
N GLU A 104 -18.92 17.57 2.87
CA GLU A 104 -19.78 17.26 1.72
C GLU A 104 -20.65 18.44 1.31
N LEU A 105 -21.21 19.16 2.28
CA LEU A 105 -21.97 20.40 2.04
C LEU A 105 -21.10 21.50 1.44
N GLN A 106 -19.88 21.71 1.94
CA GLN A 106 -18.94 22.69 1.39
C GLN A 106 -18.59 22.35 -0.06
N LEU A 107 -18.23 21.09 -0.34
CA LEU A 107 -17.93 20.64 -1.70
C LEU A 107 -19.12 20.79 -2.65
N ALA A 108 -20.35 20.56 -2.18
CA ALA A 108 -21.56 20.75 -2.97
C ALA A 108 -21.84 22.23 -3.26
N ARG A 109 -21.66 23.11 -2.27
CA ARG A 109 -21.82 24.57 -2.41
C ARG A 109 -20.79 25.15 -3.38
N ASP A 110 -19.52 24.81 -3.17
CA ASP A 110 -18.39 25.32 -3.94
C ASP A 110 -18.22 24.59 -5.28
N ARG A 111 -19.22 23.81 -5.73
CA ARG A 111 -19.13 23.04 -6.98
C ARG A 111 -18.80 23.93 -8.18
N LYS A 112 -19.33 25.16 -8.21
CA LYS A 112 -19.10 26.10 -9.31
C LYS A 112 -17.65 26.60 -9.33
N ASP A 113 -17.12 26.95 -8.16
CA ASP A 113 -15.79 27.57 -8.00
C ASP A 113 -14.66 26.53 -7.92
N ASN A 114 -14.94 25.35 -7.34
CA ASN A 114 -14.00 24.27 -7.10
C ASN A 114 -14.45 22.94 -7.73
N LYS A 115 -14.75 22.97 -9.04
CA LYS A 115 -15.14 21.77 -9.82
C LYS A 115 -14.16 20.61 -9.63
N LYS A 116 -12.84 20.89 -9.68
CA LYS A 116 -11.79 19.87 -9.51
C LYS A 116 -11.84 19.20 -8.13
N GLY A 117 -12.08 19.96 -7.06
CA GLY A 117 -12.19 19.42 -5.70
C GLY A 117 -13.39 18.50 -5.53
N PHE A 118 -14.54 18.89 -6.05
CA PHE A 118 -15.77 18.09 -6.01
C PHE A 118 -15.60 16.75 -6.75
N TYR A 119 -15.15 16.77 -8.02
CA TYR A 119 -14.99 15.53 -8.79
C TYR A 119 -13.88 14.63 -8.23
N ARG A 120 -12.82 15.20 -7.64
CA ARG A 120 -11.80 14.43 -6.91
C ARG A 120 -12.36 13.73 -5.67
N TYR A 121 -13.24 14.39 -4.91
CA TYR A 121 -13.91 13.75 -3.77
C TYR A 121 -14.81 12.60 -4.22
N VAL A 122 -15.63 12.82 -5.25
CA VAL A 122 -16.53 11.80 -5.82
C VAL A 122 -15.75 10.61 -6.35
N SER A 123 -14.68 10.82 -7.12
CA SER A 123 -13.87 9.72 -7.66
C SER A 123 -13.17 8.93 -6.55
N ASN A 124 -12.63 9.59 -5.53
CA ASN A 124 -12.04 8.91 -4.37
C ASN A 124 -13.07 8.11 -3.55
N LYS A 125 -14.32 8.57 -3.46
CA LYS A 125 -15.41 7.82 -2.80
C LYS A 125 -15.90 6.63 -3.62
N LYS A 126 -15.88 6.74 -4.94
CA LYS A 126 -16.24 5.66 -5.87
C LYS A 126 -15.22 4.53 -5.91
N LYS A 127 -13.97 4.74 -5.47
CA LYS A 127 -12.93 3.69 -5.35
C LYS A 127 -13.21 2.62 -4.27
N VAL A 128 -14.48 2.40 -3.92
CA VAL A 128 -14.91 1.31 -3.05
C VAL A 128 -15.54 0.22 -3.93
N ARG A 129 -14.91 -0.97 -3.88
CA ARG A 129 -15.25 -2.27 -4.46
C ARG A 129 -14.85 -2.51 -5.93
N GLU A 130 -13.55 -2.70 -6.17
CA GLU A 130 -13.18 -3.98 -6.78
C GLU A 130 -13.49 -5.02 -5.70
N SER A 131 -14.59 -5.75 -5.88
CA SER A 131 -14.87 -6.89 -4.99
C SER A 131 -13.81 -7.92 -5.29
N VAL A 132 -13.09 -8.37 -4.26
CA VAL A 132 -12.29 -9.59 -4.39
C VAL A 132 -13.29 -10.69 -4.73
N GLY A 133 -13.14 -11.29 -5.91
CA GLY A 133 -13.96 -12.43 -6.33
C GLY A 133 -13.71 -13.63 -5.41
N PRO A 134 -14.52 -14.68 -5.52
CA PRO A 134 -14.23 -15.93 -4.83
C PRO A 134 -12.81 -16.42 -5.16
N LEU A 135 -12.09 -16.92 -4.17
CA LEU A 135 -10.74 -17.43 -4.37
C LEU A 135 -10.81 -18.68 -5.25
N LEU A 136 -10.06 -18.65 -6.35
CA LEU A 136 -9.92 -19.78 -7.26
C LEU A 136 -8.51 -20.35 -7.11
N ASN A 137 -8.39 -21.67 -7.17
CA ASN A 137 -7.08 -22.33 -7.22
C ASN A 137 -6.48 -22.21 -8.64
N VAL A 138 -5.30 -22.80 -8.84
CA VAL A 138 -4.59 -22.78 -10.14
C VAL A 138 -5.42 -23.46 -11.25
N GLU A 139 -6.27 -24.40 -10.86
CA GLU A 139 -7.18 -25.15 -11.73
C GLU A 139 -8.52 -24.42 -11.99
N GLY A 140 -8.74 -23.24 -11.39
CA GLY A 140 -9.95 -22.44 -11.58
C GLY A 140 -11.16 -22.87 -10.73
N ASN A 141 -10.98 -23.78 -9.78
CA ASN A 141 -12.02 -24.26 -8.87
C ASN A 141 -12.16 -23.35 -7.64
N LEU A 142 -13.39 -23.27 -7.11
CA LEU A 142 -13.69 -22.50 -5.91
C LEU A 142 -12.99 -23.08 -4.68
N VAL A 143 -12.18 -22.26 -4.02
CA VAL A 143 -11.45 -22.66 -2.81
C VAL A 143 -12.34 -22.51 -1.58
N THR A 144 -12.75 -23.63 -1.01
CA THR A 144 -13.61 -23.66 0.19
C THR A 144 -12.85 -23.96 1.47
N ASP A 145 -11.76 -24.75 1.38
CA ASP A 145 -10.96 -25.18 2.53
C ASP A 145 -9.95 -24.11 2.98
N ASP A 146 -9.69 -24.02 4.28
CA ASP A 146 -8.83 -22.97 4.85
C ASP A 146 -7.34 -23.22 4.57
N VAL A 147 -6.90 -24.46 4.40
CA VAL A 147 -5.52 -24.79 3.99
C VAL A 147 -5.31 -24.35 2.56
N GLU A 148 -6.23 -24.72 1.66
CA GLU A 148 -6.17 -24.32 0.26
C GLU A 148 -6.26 -22.80 0.07
N LYS A 149 -7.07 -22.09 0.88
CA LYS A 149 -7.09 -20.61 0.87
C LYS A 149 -5.74 -20.04 1.24
N THR A 150 -5.08 -20.63 2.24
CA THR A 150 -3.77 -20.19 2.72
C THR A 150 -2.71 -20.41 1.66
N GLU A 151 -2.73 -21.55 0.99
CA GLU A 151 -1.81 -21.87 -0.11
C GLU A 151 -2.03 -20.98 -1.33
N ALA A 152 -3.28 -20.77 -1.76
CA ALA A 152 -3.60 -19.88 -2.88
C ALA A 152 -3.17 -18.44 -2.63
N LEU A 153 -3.38 -17.93 -1.41
CA LEU A 153 -2.94 -16.60 -1.01
C LEU A 153 -1.42 -16.52 -0.86
N ASN A 154 -0.77 -17.54 -0.28
CA ASN A 154 0.68 -17.58 -0.15
C ASN A 154 1.37 -17.66 -1.52
N ALA A 155 0.84 -18.46 -2.45
CA ALA A 155 1.33 -18.54 -3.83
C ALA A 155 1.16 -17.19 -4.56
N SER A 156 0.00 -16.53 -4.39
CA SER A 156 -0.24 -15.19 -4.96
C SER A 156 0.69 -14.13 -4.36
N PHE A 157 0.92 -14.20 -3.04
CA PHE A 157 1.82 -13.30 -2.33
C PHE A 157 3.28 -13.55 -2.70
N PHE A 158 3.67 -14.82 -2.84
CA PHE A 158 4.99 -15.23 -3.30
C PHE A 158 5.22 -14.80 -4.74
N PHE A 159 4.26 -15.03 -5.64
CA PHE A 159 4.31 -14.56 -7.02
C PHE A 159 4.39 -13.04 -7.08
N PHE A 160 3.53 -12.30 -6.38
CA PHE A 160 3.63 -10.84 -6.35
C PHE A 160 4.99 -10.37 -5.84
N PHE A 161 5.51 -10.98 -4.76
CA PHE A 161 6.80 -10.61 -4.20
C PHE A 161 7.98 -10.95 -5.13
N PHE A 162 7.97 -12.11 -5.79
CA PHE A 162 9.04 -12.54 -6.71
C PHE A 162 8.95 -11.87 -8.08
N PHE A 163 7.76 -11.76 -8.67
CA PHE A 163 7.54 -11.18 -9.99
C PHE A 163 7.73 -9.66 -9.97
N PHE A 164 7.32 -8.94 -8.92
CA PHE A 164 7.61 -7.50 -8.80
C PHE A 164 9.12 -7.23 -8.62
N PHE A 165 9.85 -8.20 -8.07
CA PHE A 165 11.32 -8.19 -8.01
C PHE A 165 11.98 -8.52 -9.36
N PHE A 166 11.36 -9.36 -10.18
CA PHE A 166 11.85 -9.79 -11.50
C PHE A 166 11.39 -8.91 -12.68
N ASP A 167 10.24 -8.23 -12.62
CA ASP A 167 9.74 -7.37 -13.72
C ASP A 167 10.57 -6.08 -13.86
N LEU A 168 11.20 -5.63 -12.77
CA LEU A 168 12.25 -4.61 -12.81
C LEU A 168 13.47 -5.05 -13.66
N HIS A 169 13.63 -6.35 -13.90
CA HIS A 169 14.67 -6.95 -14.74
C HIS A 169 14.25 -7.10 -16.22
N ARG A 170 12.97 -6.91 -16.59
CA ARG A 170 12.50 -7.07 -17.99
C ARG A 170 12.04 -5.78 -18.67
N GLN A 171 11.76 -4.69 -17.92
CA GLN A 171 11.55 -3.35 -18.50
C GLN A 171 12.83 -2.70 -19.08
N GLY A 172 13.92 -3.46 -19.23
CA GLY A 172 15.16 -3.06 -19.91
C GLY A 172 15.29 -3.52 -21.37
N GLN A 173 14.31 -4.23 -21.94
CA GLN A 173 14.29 -4.54 -23.38
C GLN A 173 13.03 -3.94 -24.02
N ARG A 174 13.18 -2.74 -24.58
CA ARG A 174 12.24 -2.24 -25.59
C ARG A 174 12.42 -3.06 -26.87
N PRO A 175 11.34 -3.49 -27.55
CA PRO A 175 11.45 -3.91 -28.94
C PRO A 175 11.53 -2.65 -29.81
N ASP A 176 12.66 -2.43 -30.48
CA ASP A 176 12.75 -1.38 -31.49
C ASP A 176 11.99 -1.83 -32.75
N CYS A 177 10.80 -1.27 -32.92
CA CYS A 177 10.04 -1.34 -34.15
C CYS A 177 10.57 -0.28 -35.14
N CYS A 178 11.17 -0.75 -36.22
CA CYS A 178 11.18 -0.25 -37.59
C CYS A 178 11.23 1.29 -37.84
N THR A 179 12.34 1.75 -38.46
CA THR A 179 12.25 2.55 -39.70
C THR A 179 13.43 2.24 -40.61
N GLY A 180 13.13 2.07 -41.90
CA GLY A 180 14.04 1.57 -42.91
C GLY A 180 14.99 2.61 -43.52
N GLN A 181 16.02 2.04 -44.17
CA GLN A 181 16.71 2.48 -45.39
C GLN A 181 16.96 3.99 -45.60
N HIS A 182 18.23 4.41 -45.59
CA HIS A 182 18.83 4.97 -46.80
C HIS A 182 20.37 4.98 -46.79
N SER A 183 20.90 4.86 -48.01
CA SER A 183 22.26 4.61 -48.45
C SER A 183 23.22 5.81 -48.42
N MET A 184 24.50 5.51 -48.70
CA MET A 184 25.58 6.36 -49.23
C MET A 184 26.41 7.14 -48.20
N ARG A 185 27.69 7.49 -48.41
CA ARG A 185 28.84 7.10 -49.24
C ARG A 185 29.89 8.20 -48.93
N ARG A 186 31.19 7.87 -48.96
CA ARG A 186 32.37 8.79 -48.94
C ARG A 186 32.65 9.43 -47.57
N ARG A 187 33.89 9.54 -47.10
CA ARG A 187 35.22 9.47 -47.71
C ARG A 187 36.17 8.84 -46.70
#